data_AF-A0A9E6PRR1-F1
#
_entry.id   AF-A0A9E6PRR1-F1
#
_cell.length_a   1.000
_cell.length_b   1.000
_cell.length_c   1.000
_cell.angle_alpha   90.00
_cell.angle_beta   90.00
_cell.angle_gamma   90.00
#
_symmetry.space_group_name_H-M   'P 1'
#
loop_
_entity.id
_entity.type
_entity.pdbx_description
1 polymer ?
#
loop_
_entity_poly.entity_id
_entity_poly.type
_entity_poly.pdbx_seq_one_letter_code
_entity_poly.pdbx_strand_id
1 'polypeptide(L)'
;MYGLGLSCAAALGFFAWQSFYPVRPTDGWDYQVAYRDVPKAASLALAQDGSLIVSQELRDRKGSIVRIHPDGQREVIVPNLSKPDGMVPAQGGWVFSQEVGGAPVSLLKDGVVTDLFSGDNVQGLWNDGDDLYAIEDSKGDGRLLRYRWSDGTLTVVRDQLNEAESITRCTDGRLLYTKKKEGAVRQLTEDHRDPVVLAGLNQPTYLMCDERGLWISEDSTHRARLLLVDPQGKQQTILSFLKAPQSIIRTDKGSYLLAEGGRNRVLELTPASIDSLHGEAD
;
A
#
# COMPACT_ATOMS: atom_id res chain seq x y z
N MET A 1 -43.15 8.05 21.17
CA MET A 1 -41.96 7.21 21.44
C MET A 1 -41.74 6.13 20.37
N TYR A 2 -42.01 6.42 19.08
CA TYR A 2 -41.79 5.50 17.95
C TYR A 2 -40.79 6.05 16.91
N GLY A 3 -40.51 7.36 16.91
CA GLY A 3 -39.59 8.00 15.96
C GLY A 3 -38.10 7.83 16.28
N LEU A 4 -37.71 7.60 17.55
CA LEU A 4 -36.31 7.37 17.91
C LEU A 4 -35.79 5.98 17.52
N GLY A 5 -36.66 4.96 17.52
CA GLY A 5 -36.28 3.58 17.20
C GLY A 5 -35.98 3.37 15.71
N LEU A 6 -36.77 3.98 14.82
CA LEU A 6 -36.56 3.86 13.36
C LEU A 6 -35.25 4.53 12.91
N SER A 7 -34.93 5.70 13.47
CA SER A 7 -33.70 6.43 13.15
C SER A 7 -32.44 5.69 13.62
N CYS A 8 -32.49 5.02 14.77
CA CYS A 8 -31.39 4.19 15.25
C CYS A 8 -31.18 2.96 14.36
N ALA A 9 -32.25 2.28 13.94
CA ALA A 9 -32.15 1.12 13.06
C ALA A 9 -31.60 1.48 11.67
N ALA A 10 -32.03 2.62 11.10
CA ALA A 10 -31.51 3.12 9.83
C ALA A 10 -30.03 3.50 9.92
N ALA A 11 -29.61 4.16 11.01
CA ALA A 11 -28.21 4.50 11.24
C ALA A 11 -27.34 3.23 11.38
N LEU A 12 -27.77 2.25 12.18
CA LEU A 12 -27.06 0.97 12.32
C LEU A 12 -26.98 0.22 11.00
N GLY A 13 -28.07 0.18 10.22
CA GLY A 13 -28.09 -0.42 8.89
C GLY A 13 -27.11 0.26 7.93
N PHE A 14 -27.04 1.59 7.96
CA PHE A 14 -26.09 2.36 7.16
C PHE A 14 -24.63 2.05 7.51
N PHE A 15 -24.27 2.03 8.80
CA PHE A 15 -22.90 1.71 9.23
C PHE A 15 -22.52 0.24 9.00
N ALA A 16 -23.48 -0.67 9.15
CA ALA A 16 -23.30 -2.08 8.79
C ALA A 16 -23.04 -2.21 7.28
N TRP A 17 -23.84 -1.56 6.45
CA TRP A 17 -23.63 -1.52 5.00
C TRP A 17 -22.25 -0.97 4.64
N GLN A 18 -21.84 0.18 5.18
CA GLN A 18 -20.51 0.74 4.92
C GLN A 18 -19.36 -0.21 5.32
N SER A 19 -19.56 -1.03 6.35
CA SER A 19 -18.53 -1.94 6.84
C SER A 19 -18.47 -3.26 6.08
N PHE A 20 -19.63 -3.81 5.71
CA PHE A 20 -19.77 -5.18 5.23
C PHE A 20 -20.19 -5.32 3.77
N TYR A 21 -20.48 -4.21 3.08
CA TYR A 21 -20.79 -4.29 1.66
C TYR A 21 -19.65 -4.96 0.89
N PRO A 22 -19.94 -5.98 0.06
CA PRO A 22 -18.91 -6.78 -0.56
C PRO A 22 -18.06 -5.94 -1.51
N VAL A 23 -16.79 -6.30 -1.58
CA VAL A 23 -15.89 -5.81 -2.63
C VAL A 23 -16.43 -6.27 -3.98
N ARG A 24 -16.39 -5.39 -4.97
CA ARG A 24 -16.84 -5.68 -6.33
C ARG A 24 -15.68 -5.57 -7.30
N PRO A 25 -15.27 -6.67 -7.96
CA PRO A 25 -14.33 -6.60 -9.06
C PRO A 25 -15.01 -6.08 -10.33
N THR A 26 -14.21 -5.54 -11.24
CA THR A 26 -14.63 -5.31 -12.63
C THR A 26 -14.56 -6.61 -13.43
N ASP A 27 -15.24 -6.65 -14.58
CA ASP A 27 -15.16 -7.80 -15.50
C ASP A 27 -13.72 -8.17 -15.85
N GLY A 28 -13.46 -9.48 -15.92
CA GLY A 28 -12.12 -10.02 -16.16
C GLY A 28 -11.22 -10.10 -14.93
N TRP A 29 -11.76 -9.81 -13.73
CA TRP A 29 -11.06 -9.96 -12.47
C TRP A 29 -11.92 -10.69 -11.44
N ASP A 30 -11.26 -11.55 -10.68
CA ASP A 30 -11.82 -12.20 -9.51
C ASP A 30 -10.99 -11.86 -8.27
N TYR A 31 -11.59 -12.08 -7.11
CA TYR A 31 -10.87 -11.99 -5.85
C TYR A 31 -11.32 -13.04 -4.84
N GLN A 32 -10.41 -13.37 -3.93
CA GLN A 32 -10.69 -14.16 -2.75
C GLN A 32 -10.04 -13.54 -1.51
N VAL A 33 -10.50 -13.92 -0.32
CA VAL A 33 -9.81 -13.56 0.92
C VAL A 33 -8.70 -14.57 1.17
N ALA A 34 -7.45 -14.18 0.93
CA ALA A 34 -6.29 -15.05 1.14
C ALA A 34 -5.95 -15.19 2.63
N TYR A 35 -5.98 -14.08 3.37
CA TYR A 35 -5.67 -14.08 4.80
C TYR A 35 -6.71 -13.28 5.59
N ARG A 36 -7.26 -13.89 6.64
CA ARG A 36 -8.17 -13.27 7.61
C ARG A 36 -7.42 -12.88 8.87
N ASP A 37 -8.05 -12.04 9.70
CA ASP A 37 -7.55 -11.67 11.02
C ASP A 37 -6.12 -11.13 10.96
N VAL A 38 -5.89 -10.19 10.04
CA VAL A 38 -4.65 -9.42 9.92
C VAL A 38 -4.99 -7.98 10.33
N PRO A 39 -4.95 -7.65 11.64
CA PRO A 39 -5.34 -6.35 12.15
C PRO A 39 -4.63 -5.23 11.42
N LYS A 40 -5.39 -4.29 10.83
CA LYS A 40 -4.84 -3.13 10.12
C LYS A 40 -3.71 -3.51 9.16
N ALA A 41 -3.91 -4.55 8.35
CA ALA A 41 -2.98 -4.94 7.30
C ALA A 41 -2.56 -3.71 6.47
N ALA A 42 -1.27 -3.39 6.43
CA ALA A 42 -0.76 -2.22 5.70
C ALA A 42 0.20 -2.59 4.57
N SER A 43 1.48 -2.85 4.85
CA SER A 43 2.43 -3.31 3.84
C SER A 43 2.52 -4.82 3.75
N LEU A 44 2.87 -5.29 2.55
CA LEU A 44 3.03 -6.69 2.21
C LEU A 44 4.38 -6.93 1.55
N ALA A 45 4.97 -8.09 1.81
CA ALA A 45 6.10 -8.62 1.09
C ALA A 45 6.05 -10.15 1.05
N LEU A 46 6.65 -10.76 0.03
CA LEU A 46 6.75 -12.21 -0.10
C LEU A 46 8.16 -12.68 0.23
N ALA A 47 8.28 -13.61 1.17
CA ALA A 47 9.53 -14.32 1.42
C ALA A 47 9.74 -15.44 0.38
N GLN A 48 11.00 -15.85 0.21
CA GLN A 48 11.38 -16.88 -0.77
C GLN A 48 10.74 -18.25 -0.51
N ASP A 49 10.37 -18.54 0.74
CA ASP A 49 9.67 -19.77 1.14
C ASP A 49 8.16 -19.71 0.88
N GLY A 50 7.67 -18.63 0.27
CA GLY A 50 6.25 -18.38 0.01
C GLY A 50 5.49 -17.80 1.21
N SER A 51 6.16 -17.53 2.34
CA SER A 51 5.54 -16.86 3.48
C SER A 51 5.18 -15.40 3.12
N LEU A 52 4.03 -14.95 3.62
CA LEU A 52 3.67 -13.54 3.59
C LEU A 52 4.32 -12.83 4.79
N ILE A 53 5.05 -11.74 4.52
CA ILE A 53 5.45 -10.76 5.53
C ILE A 53 4.47 -9.60 5.45
N VAL A 54 3.85 -9.24 6.57
CA VAL A 54 2.80 -8.20 6.62
C VAL A 54 2.97 -7.32 7.84
N SER A 55 2.81 -6.01 7.66
CA SER A 55 2.71 -5.08 8.79
C SER A 55 1.28 -4.98 9.32
N GLN A 56 1.17 -4.83 10.62
CA GLN A 56 -0.06 -4.53 11.34
C GLN A 56 0.02 -3.09 11.86
N GLU A 57 -0.67 -2.18 11.18
CA GLU A 57 -0.55 -0.72 11.33
C GLU A 57 -1.34 -0.19 12.55
N LEU A 58 -1.10 -0.80 13.71
CA LEU A 58 -1.68 -0.39 14.98
C LEU A 58 -0.80 0.66 15.68
N ARG A 59 -1.45 1.61 16.35
CA ARG A 59 -0.81 2.71 17.11
C ARG A 59 -0.31 2.26 18.48
N ASP A 60 0.41 3.15 19.17
CA ASP A 60 0.76 3.04 20.59
C ASP A 60 1.58 1.79 20.94
N ARG A 61 2.53 1.43 20.07
CA ARG A 61 3.38 0.23 20.20
C ARG A 61 2.61 -1.10 20.16
N LYS A 62 1.42 -1.12 19.57
CA LYS A 62 0.62 -2.35 19.37
C LYS A 62 0.78 -2.94 17.97
N GLY A 63 1.46 -2.22 17.07
CA GLY A 63 1.76 -2.69 15.72
C GLY A 63 2.91 -3.69 15.73
N SER A 64 3.02 -4.42 14.63
CA SER A 64 4.07 -5.41 14.44
C SER A 64 4.30 -5.72 12.97
N ILE A 65 5.40 -6.40 12.68
CA ILE A 65 5.58 -7.14 11.42
C ILE A 65 5.43 -8.62 11.75
N VAL A 66 4.60 -9.30 10.97
CA VAL A 66 4.23 -10.72 11.13
C VAL A 66 4.60 -11.49 9.88
N ARG A 67 5.18 -12.68 10.07
CA ARG A 67 5.32 -13.70 9.04
C ARG A 67 4.13 -14.67 9.14
N ILE A 68 3.49 -14.94 8.01
CA ILE A 68 2.46 -15.95 7.86
C ILE A 68 2.99 -17.00 6.90
N HIS A 69 3.22 -18.21 7.41
CA HIS A 69 3.75 -19.34 6.64
C HIS A 69 2.68 -19.93 5.70
N PRO A 70 3.09 -20.66 4.64
CA PRO A 70 2.15 -21.30 3.72
C PRO A 70 1.18 -22.30 4.37
N ASP A 71 1.56 -22.89 5.51
CA ASP A 71 0.70 -23.78 6.32
C ASP A 71 -0.27 -23.02 7.24
N GLY A 72 -0.20 -21.68 7.24
CA GLY A 72 -1.02 -20.79 8.05
C GLY A 72 -0.46 -20.45 9.43
N GLN A 73 0.69 -21.02 9.82
CA GLN A 73 1.36 -20.67 11.07
C GLN A 73 1.80 -19.19 11.04
N ARG A 74 1.74 -18.50 12.19
CA ARG A 74 2.02 -17.06 12.29
C ARG A 74 3.06 -16.77 13.35
N GLU A 75 4.03 -15.93 13.00
CA GLU A 75 5.14 -15.51 13.85
C GLU A 75 5.24 -13.98 13.85
N VAL A 76 5.31 -13.37 15.04
CA VAL A 76 5.66 -11.94 15.15
C VAL A 76 7.18 -11.83 15.03
N ILE A 77 7.67 -11.20 13.96
CA ILE A 77 9.11 -11.07 13.70
C ILE A 77 9.66 -9.70 14.13
N VAL A 78 8.81 -8.67 14.22
CA VAL A 78 9.15 -7.37 14.84
C VAL A 78 7.98 -6.89 15.70
N PRO A 79 8.08 -6.93 17.04
CA PRO A 79 7.02 -6.49 17.93
C PRO A 79 7.11 -4.99 18.26
N ASN A 80 6.08 -4.49 18.94
CA ASN A 80 6.07 -3.17 19.61
C ASN A 80 6.25 -1.95 18.70
N LEU A 81 5.88 -2.07 17.42
CA LEU A 81 5.90 -0.96 16.47
C LEU A 81 4.66 -0.08 16.64
N SER A 82 4.74 1.17 16.20
CA SER A 82 3.61 2.09 16.18
C SER A 82 3.40 2.58 14.75
N LYS A 83 2.25 2.22 14.17
CA LYS A 83 1.91 2.45 12.76
C LYS A 83 3.01 2.01 11.77
N PRO A 84 3.46 0.74 11.82
CA PRO A 84 4.32 0.24 10.77
C PRO A 84 3.57 0.22 9.44
N ASP A 85 3.94 1.11 8.53
CA ASP A 85 3.22 1.31 7.27
C ASP A 85 4.04 0.74 6.10
N GLY A 86 5.05 1.46 5.60
CA GLY A 86 5.84 1.03 4.46
C GLY A 86 6.80 -0.12 4.77
N MET A 87 6.96 -1.01 3.79
CA MET A 87 7.96 -2.08 3.83
C MET A 87 8.41 -2.44 2.40
N VAL A 88 9.70 -2.66 2.20
CA VAL A 88 10.28 -3.01 0.89
C VAL A 88 11.45 -3.99 1.05
N PRO A 89 11.61 -4.99 0.16
CA PRO A 89 12.82 -5.81 0.12
C PRO A 89 14.05 -4.97 -0.20
N ALA A 90 15.10 -5.09 0.62
CA ALA A 90 16.41 -4.53 0.33
C ALA A 90 17.51 -5.27 1.10
N GLN A 91 18.72 -5.29 0.54
CA GLN A 91 19.92 -5.81 1.23
C GLN A 91 19.79 -7.26 1.77
N GLY A 92 18.91 -8.08 1.18
CA GLY A 92 18.61 -9.44 1.65
C GLY A 92 17.69 -9.51 2.87
N GLY A 93 17.08 -8.39 3.27
CA GLY A 93 16.10 -8.30 4.33
C GLY A 93 14.92 -7.40 3.95
N TRP A 94 14.28 -6.81 4.96
CA TRP A 94 13.10 -5.95 4.81
C TRP A 94 13.36 -4.60 5.46
N VAL A 95 13.33 -3.54 4.68
CA VAL A 95 13.32 -2.18 5.23
C VAL A 95 11.87 -1.83 5.55
N PHE A 96 11.62 -1.25 6.71
CA PHE A 96 10.30 -0.81 7.12
C PHE A 96 10.34 0.57 7.76
N SER A 97 9.21 1.26 7.70
CA SER A 97 8.99 2.58 8.29
C SER A 97 7.90 2.52 9.36
N GLN A 98 7.79 3.60 10.12
CA GLN A 98 6.69 3.83 11.06
C GLN A 98 6.17 5.25 10.84
N GLU A 99 4.89 5.38 10.53
CA GLU A 99 4.26 6.67 10.26
C GLU A 99 3.90 7.38 11.58
N VAL A 100 4.91 7.64 12.41
CA VAL A 100 4.78 8.29 13.72
C VAL A 100 6.05 9.04 14.11
N GLY A 101 5.98 10.37 14.07
CA GLY A 101 7.06 11.25 14.50
C GLY A 101 8.41 10.89 13.90
N GLY A 102 9.50 11.20 14.62
CA GLY A 102 10.89 10.92 14.25
C GLY A 102 11.33 9.44 14.28
N ALA A 103 10.42 8.48 14.08
CA ALA A 103 10.76 7.06 14.12
C ALA A 103 11.79 6.69 13.04
N PRO A 104 12.73 5.77 13.32
CA PRO A 104 13.73 5.39 12.34
C PRO A 104 13.13 4.52 11.24
N VAL A 105 13.57 4.76 10.01
CA VAL A 105 13.51 3.76 8.95
C VAL A 105 14.56 2.70 9.28
N SER A 106 14.14 1.43 9.34
CA SER A 106 14.93 0.34 9.90
C SER A 106 15.02 -0.83 8.93
N LEU A 107 16.13 -1.57 8.96
CA LEU A 107 16.32 -2.81 8.22
C LEU A 107 16.21 -4.00 9.17
N LEU A 108 15.26 -4.90 8.91
CA LEU A 108 15.23 -6.25 9.48
C LEU A 108 16.03 -7.20 8.57
N LYS A 109 17.12 -7.77 9.07
CA LYS A 109 17.91 -8.78 8.36
C LYS A 109 18.45 -9.81 9.34
N ASP A 110 18.29 -11.09 9.00
CA ASP A 110 18.77 -12.22 9.80
C ASP A 110 18.33 -12.16 11.29
N GLY A 111 17.11 -11.68 11.53
CA GLY A 111 16.53 -11.51 12.87
C GLY A 111 17.01 -10.27 13.62
N VAL A 112 17.86 -9.44 13.02
CA VAL A 112 18.39 -8.21 13.61
C VAL A 112 17.72 -6.99 12.98
N VAL A 113 17.26 -6.07 13.82
CA VAL A 113 16.75 -4.76 13.40
C VAL A 113 17.86 -3.72 13.57
N THR A 114 18.19 -3.01 12.50
CA THR A 114 19.19 -1.94 12.49
C THR A 114 18.57 -0.65 11.95
N ASP A 115 18.70 0.44 12.68
CA ASP A 115 18.27 1.76 12.23
C ASP A 115 19.16 2.25 11.09
N LEU A 116 18.54 2.79 10.03
CA LEU A 116 19.26 3.37 8.88
C LEU A 116 19.36 4.89 9.03
N PHE A 117 18.21 5.54 9.23
CA PHE A 117 18.11 6.98 9.44
C PHE A 117 16.75 7.33 10.07
N SER A 118 16.68 8.51 10.68
CA SER A 118 15.42 9.08 11.18
C SER A 118 14.71 9.89 10.10
N GLY A 119 13.39 9.73 10.01
CA GLY A 119 12.49 10.60 9.25
C GLY A 119 11.26 10.92 10.09
N ASP A 120 10.45 11.87 9.66
CA ASP A 120 9.22 12.27 10.36
C ASP A 120 7.99 11.69 9.64
N ASN A 121 7.21 10.84 10.31
CA ASN A 121 6.02 10.18 9.74
C ASN A 121 6.31 9.51 8.38
N VAL A 122 7.43 8.78 8.27
CA VAL A 122 7.78 8.08 7.03
C VAL A 122 6.73 7.00 6.76
N GLN A 123 6.12 7.07 5.58
CA GLN A 123 5.12 6.13 5.13
C GLN A 123 5.69 5.23 4.02
N GLY A 124 5.63 5.67 2.76
CA GLY A 124 6.08 4.89 1.61
C GLY A 124 7.60 4.73 1.52
N LEU A 125 8.02 3.56 1.05
CA LEU A 125 9.41 3.20 0.79
C LEU A 125 9.52 2.61 -0.62
N TRP A 126 10.61 2.91 -1.31
CA TRP A 126 10.95 2.26 -2.58
C TRP A 126 12.46 2.08 -2.70
N ASN A 127 12.90 0.88 -3.07
CA ASN A 127 14.31 0.53 -3.17
C ASN A 127 14.67 0.28 -4.64
N ASP A 128 15.69 0.97 -5.14
CA ASP A 128 16.14 0.85 -6.54
C ASP A 128 17.37 -0.05 -6.71
N GLY A 129 17.96 -0.47 -5.59
CA GLY A 129 19.18 -1.27 -5.52
C GLY A 129 20.35 -0.48 -4.93
N ASP A 130 20.62 0.70 -5.45
CA ASP A 130 21.74 1.57 -5.03
C ASP A 130 21.30 2.59 -3.97
N ASP A 131 20.05 3.05 -4.08
CA ASP A 131 19.40 4.01 -3.23
C ASP A 131 18.05 3.47 -2.69
N LEU A 132 17.74 3.86 -1.45
CA LEU A 132 16.43 3.71 -0.83
C LEU A 132 15.74 5.08 -0.79
N TYR A 133 14.54 5.15 -1.33
CA TYR A 133 13.68 6.32 -1.26
C TYR A 133 12.65 6.15 -0.13
N ALA A 134 12.41 7.23 0.59
CA ALA A 134 11.43 7.30 1.66
C ALA A 134 10.61 8.59 1.53
N ILE A 135 9.31 8.52 1.81
CA ILE A 135 8.41 9.68 1.73
C ILE A 135 7.66 9.87 3.04
N GLU A 136 7.57 11.12 3.47
CA GLU A 136 6.99 11.52 4.74
C GLU A 136 5.55 12.02 4.55
N ASP A 137 4.59 11.37 5.22
CA ASP A 137 3.20 11.81 5.26
C ASP A 137 3.05 12.92 6.31
N SER A 138 3.31 14.15 5.90
CA SER A 138 3.19 15.33 6.77
C SER A 138 2.45 16.49 6.09
N LYS A 139 1.87 17.37 6.91
CA LYS A 139 0.98 18.45 6.45
C LYS A 139 1.75 19.72 6.11
N GLY A 140 2.38 19.72 4.94
CA GLY A 140 3.01 20.89 4.33
C GLY A 140 4.52 21.00 4.56
N ASP A 141 5.10 20.06 5.30
CA ASP A 141 6.50 19.96 5.67
C ASP A 141 7.11 18.57 5.36
N GLY A 142 6.35 17.69 4.69
CA GLY A 142 6.82 16.37 4.31
C GLY A 142 7.96 16.44 3.29
N ARG A 143 8.85 15.45 3.35
CA ARG A 143 10.00 15.33 2.45
C ARG A 143 9.96 14.03 1.66
N LEU A 144 10.58 14.07 0.49
CA LEU A 144 11.04 12.89 -0.22
C LEU A 144 12.54 12.78 0.02
N LEU A 145 12.97 11.68 0.61
CA LEU A 145 14.34 11.40 1.00
C LEU A 145 14.94 10.32 0.10
N ARG A 146 16.25 10.40 -0.12
CA ARG A 146 17.07 9.38 -0.79
C ARG A 146 18.26 9.02 0.10
N TYR A 147 18.33 7.76 0.48
CA TYR A 147 19.40 7.17 1.28
C TYR A 147 20.27 6.28 0.38
N ARG A 148 21.57 6.58 0.30
CA ARG A 148 22.51 5.78 -0.51
C ARG A 148 23.09 4.63 0.30
N TRP A 149 22.97 3.41 -0.20
CA TRP A 149 23.43 2.21 0.50
C TRP A 149 24.95 2.15 0.69
N SER A 150 25.73 2.70 -0.25
CA SER A 150 27.19 2.56 -0.25
C SER A 150 27.92 3.36 0.84
N ASP A 151 27.38 4.49 1.25
CA ASP A 151 28.02 5.41 2.20
C ASP A 151 27.08 5.94 3.30
N GLY A 152 25.79 5.58 3.26
CA GLY A 152 24.78 6.02 4.23
C GLY A 152 24.33 7.47 4.06
N THR A 153 24.66 8.13 2.95
CA THR A 153 24.28 9.52 2.70
C THR A 153 22.76 9.65 2.57
N LEU A 154 22.16 10.50 3.41
CA LEU A 154 20.74 10.88 3.31
C LEU A 154 20.61 12.26 2.65
N THR A 155 19.87 12.32 1.54
CA THR A 155 19.60 13.54 0.78
C THR A 155 18.11 13.85 0.76
N VAL A 156 17.73 15.11 0.94
CA VAL A 156 16.37 15.58 0.68
C VAL A 156 16.25 15.85 -0.83
N VAL A 157 15.41 15.09 -1.52
CA VAL A 157 15.17 15.24 -2.96
C VAL A 157 14.04 16.24 -3.21
N ARG A 158 13.03 16.23 -2.34
CA ARG A 158 11.94 17.21 -2.29
C ARG A 158 11.59 17.56 -0.86
N ASP A 159 11.16 18.79 -0.67
CA ASP A 159 10.63 19.30 0.59
C ASP A 159 9.26 19.96 0.36
N GLN A 160 8.64 20.41 1.45
CA GLN A 160 7.34 21.09 1.44
C GLN A 160 6.23 20.29 0.75
N LEU A 161 6.34 18.96 0.81
CA LEU A 161 5.28 18.08 0.38
C LEU A 161 4.14 18.16 1.38
N ASN A 162 2.93 17.93 0.88
CA ASN A 162 1.72 18.03 1.68
C ASN A 162 0.94 16.75 1.45
N GLU A 163 0.94 15.89 2.46
CA GLU A 163 0.29 14.59 2.49
C GLU A 163 0.70 13.74 1.28
N ALA A 164 2.01 13.48 1.17
CA ALA A 164 2.58 12.61 0.15
C ALA A 164 2.94 11.26 0.79
N GLU A 165 2.47 10.16 0.19
CA GLU A 165 2.35 8.89 0.93
C GLU A 165 3.12 7.73 0.29
N SER A 166 3.33 7.77 -1.03
CA SER A 166 4.01 6.71 -1.78
C SER A 166 4.94 7.26 -2.84
N ILE A 167 5.98 6.50 -3.13
CA ILE A 167 6.95 6.70 -4.22
C ILE A 167 7.18 5.34 -4.91
N THR A 168 7.28 5.30 -6.23
CA THR A 168 7.63 4.08 -6.99
C THR A 168 8.29 4.45 -8.32
N ARG A 169 9.00 3.50 -8.93
CA ARG A 169 9.44 3.62 -10.34
C ARG A 169 8.64 2.71 -11.24
N CYS A 170 8.15 3.26 -12.34
CA CYS A 170 7.52 2.49 -13.39
C CYS A 170 8.53 1.88 -14.35
N THR A 171 8.10 0.88 -15.12
CA THR A 171 8.92 0.15 -16.11
C THR A 171 9.44 1.04 -17.24
N ASP A 172 8.77 2.18 -17.48
CA ASP A 172 9.22 3.25 -18.38
C ASP A 172 10.28 4.19 -17.76
N GLY A 173 10.72 3.90 -16.54
CA GLY A 173 11.77 4.61 -15.83
C GLY A 173 11.30 5.83 -15.05
N ARG A 174 10.03 6.25 -15.14
CA ARG A 174 9.51 7.39 -14.38
C ARG A 174 9.40 7.07 -12.90
N LEU A 175 9.87 7.98 -12.06
CA LEU A 175 9.61 7.98 -10.61
C LEU A 175 8.31 8.74 -10.35
N LEU A 176 7.36 8.11 -9.67
CA LEU A 176 6.03 8.65 -9.42
C LEU A 176 5.74 8.68 -7.93
N TYR A 177 5.12 9.77 -7.45
CA TYR A 177 4.69 9.89 -6.06
C TYR A 177 3.28 10.45 -5.92
N THR A 178 2.62 10.15 -4.80
CA THR A 178 1.26 10.62 -4.51
C THR A 178 1.24 11.97 -3.82
N LYS A 179 0.15 12.71 -4.05
CA LYS A 179 -0.24 13.89 -3.26
C LYS A 179 -1.71 13.71 -2.86
N LYS A 180 -1.95 13.18 -1.66
CA LYS A 180 -3.27 12.72 -1.19
C LYS A 180 -4.33 13.80 -1.24
N LYS A 181 -4.03 14.98 -0.70
CA LYS A 181 -4.97 16.12 -0.70
C LYS A 181 -5.28 16.66 -2.08
N GLU A 182 -4.29 16.64 -2.97
CA GLU A 182 -4.44 17.10 -4.36
C GLU A 182 -5.20 16.05 -5.20
N GLY A 183 -5.32 14.81 -4.72
CA GLY A 183 -5.93 13.73 -5.50
C GLY A 183 -5.13 13.42 -6.75
N ALA A 184 -3.79 13.46 -6.65
CA ALA A 184 -2.91 13.40 -7.82
C ALA A 184 -1.70 12.47 -7.63
N VAL A 185 -1.20 11.98 -8.76
CA VAL A 185 0.11 11.35 -8.91
C VAL A 185 0.99 12.29 -9.73
N ARG A 186 2.19 12.57 -9.24
CA ARG A 186 3.19 13.42 -9.90
C ARG A 186 4.39 12.59 -10.32
N GLN A 187 5.05 13.00 -11.39
CA GLN A 187 6.36 12.47 -11.75
C GLN A 187 7.44 13.27 -11.06
N LEU A 188 8.38 12.61 -10.38
CA LEU A 188 9.57 13.26 -9.85
C LEU A 188 10.55 13.56 -10.99
N THR A 189 10.95 14.82 -11.19
CA THR A 189 11.82 15.23 -12.30
C THR A 189 13.05 16.02 -11.82
N GLU A 190 14.22 15.85 -12.44
CA GLU A 190 15.44 16.56 -12.02
C GLU A 190 15.33 18.10 -12.05
N ASP A 191 14.44 18.64 -12.88
CA ASP A 191 14.19 20.08 -12.98
C ASP A 191 13.19 20.64 -11.94
N HIS A 192 12.77 19.82 -10.97
CA HIS A 192 11.87 20.18 -9.87
C HIS A 192 10.45 20.63 -10.29
N ARG A 193 10.04 20.43 -11.54
CA ARG A 193 8.68 20.82 -11.99
C ARG A 193 7.59 19.86 -11.55
N ASP A 194 7.95 18.61 -11.31
CA ASP A 194 7.09 17.50 -10.89
C ASP A 194 5.67 17.49 -11.50
N PRO A 195 5.55 17.28 -12.84
CA PRO A 195 4.27 17.39 -13.53
C PRO A 195 3.26 16.37 -13.03
N VAL A 196 1.98 16.76 -13.05
CA VAL A 196 0.87 15.85 -12.73
C VAL A 196 0.72 14.83 -13.85
N VAL A 197 0.83 13.55 -13.49
CA VAL A 197 0.64 12.40 -14.41
C VAL A 197 -0.80 11.92 -14.38
N LEU A 198 -1.43 11.96 -13.20
CA LEU A 198 -2.81 11.56 -13.01
C LEU A 198 -3.47 12.45 -11.96
N ALA A 199 -4.74 12.80 -12.15
CA ALA A 199 -5.51 13.67 -11.29
C ALA A 199 -6.93 13.13 -11.07
N GLY A 200 -7.68 13.74 -10.15
CA GLY A 200 -9.07 13.36 -9.87
C GLY A 200 -9.20 12.05 -9.08
N LEU A 201 -8.14 11.67 -8.36
CA LEU A 201 -8.11 10.53 -7.46
C LEU A 201 -8.69 10.92 -6.11
N ASN A 202 -9.30 9.97 -5.42
CA ASN A 202 -9.80 10.16 -4.07
C ASN A 202 -8.78 9.66 -3.06
N GLN A 203 -7.99 10.57 -2.49
CA GLN A 203 -6.99 10.25 -1.47
C GLN A 203 -6.04 9.10 -1.87
N PRO A 204 -5.30 9.22 -2.98
CA PRO A 204 -4.37 8.17 -3.41
C PRO A 204 -3.26 7.98 -2.36
N THR A 205 -3.07 6.73 -1.91
CA THR A 205 -2.14 6.42 -0.81
C THR A 205 -0.93 5.64 -1.28
N TYR A 206 -1.11 4.63 -2.13
CA TYR A 206 -0.07 3.69 -2.50
C TYR A 206 0.01 3.49 -4.01
N LEU A 207 1.24 3.36 -4.50
CA LEU A 207 1.56 3.12 -5.91
C LEU A 207 2.40 1.86 -6.05
N MET A 208 2.11 1.06 -7.06
CA MET A 208 2.97 -0.02 -7.52
C MET A 208 2.96 -0.01 -9.05
N CYS A 209 4.12 -0.18 -9.68
CA CYS A 209 4.18 -0.38 -11.12
C CYS A 209 4.63 -1.81 -11.44
N ASP A 210 4.03 -2.39 -12.47
CA ASP A 210 4.43 -3.67 -13.06
C ASP A 210 4.24 -3.65 -14.59
N GLU A 211 4.23 -4.81 -15.23
CA GLU A 211 4.01 -4.92 -16.67
C GLU A 211 2.59 -4.52 -17.13
N ARG A 212 1.60 -4.54 -16.24
CA ARG A 212 0.21 -4.13 -16.53
C ARG A 212 0.03 -2.62 -16.43
N GLY A 213 0.89 -1.94 -15.70
CA GLY A 213 0.92 -0.49 -15.59
C GLY A 213 1.02 0.00 -14.16
N LEU A 214 0.38 1.14 -13.88
CA LEU A 214 0.38 1.77 -12.57
C LEU A 214 -0.86 1.37 -11.77
N TRP A 215 -0.64 0.67 -10.66
CA TRP A 215 -1.63 0.37 -9.65
C TRP A 215 -1.71 1.46 -8.59
N ILE A 216 -2.93 1.82 -8.18
CA ILE A 216 -3.18 2.91 -7.22
C ILE A 216 -4.25 2.47 -6.22
N SER A 217 -3.91 2.52 -4.92
CA SER A 217 -4.88 2.37 -3.83
C SER A 217 -5.40 3.73 -3.39
N GLU A 218 -6.70 3.83 -3.13
CA GLU A 218 -7.33 5.03 -2.54
C GLU A 218 -7.64 4.81 -1.05
N ASP A 219 -7.05 5.59 -0.16
CA ASP A 219 -7.22 5.48 1.30
C ASP A 219 -8.50 6.16 1.78
N SER A 220 -9.64 5.56 1.42
CA SER A 220 -10.93 5.93 1.97
C SER A 220 -11.44 4.87 2.94
N THR A 221 -11.99 5.33 4.06
CA THR A 221 -12.63 4.47 5.09
C THR A 221 -13.95 3.85 4.64
N HIS A 222 -14.39 4.13 3.41
CA HIS A 222 -15.56 3.55 2.78
C HIS A 222 -15.50 3.75 1.26
N ARG A 223 -15.95 2.75 0.49
CA ARG A 223 -16.01 2.84 -0.98
C ARG A 223 -14.68 3.18 -1.66
N ALA A 224 -13.56 2.83 -1.02
CA ALA A 224 -12.25 2.93 -1.63
C ALA A 224 -12.18 2.06 -2.90
N ARG A 225 -11.24 2.43 -3.78
CA ARG A 225 -11.00 1.76 -5.04
C ARG A 225 -9.54 1.32 -5.12
N LEU A 226 -9.34 0.25 -5.89
CA LEU A 226 -8.06 -0.10 -6.47
C LEU A 226 -8.15 0.20 -7.96
N LEU A 227 -7.25 1.03 -8.45
CA LEU A 227 -7.21 1.46 -9.85
C LEU A 227 -6.00 0.84 -10.55
N LEU A 228 -6.14 0.61 -11.85
CA LEU A 228 -5.06 0.28 -12.76
C LEU A 228 -5.06 1.30 -13.91
N VAL A 229 -3.92 1.90 -14.18
CA VAL A 229 -3.69 2.70 -15.38
C VAL A 229 -2.73 1.95 -16.28
N ASP A 230 -3.22 1.50 -17.43
CA ASP A 230 -2.40 0.75 -18.38
C ASP A 230 -1.31 1.62 -19.04
N PRO A 231 -0.33 1.03 -19.77
CA PRO A 231 0.73 1.80 -20.42
C PRO A 231 0.23 2.77 -21.49
N GLN A 232 -1.02 2.63 -21.96
CA GLN A 232 -1.67 3.54 -22.90
C GLN A 232 -2.39 4.70 -22.18
N GLY A 233 -2.39 4.70 -20.83
CA GLY A 233 -3.00 5.72 -20.00
C GLY A 233 -4.48 5.49 -19.70
N LYS A 234 -5.05 4.31 -20.05
CA LYS A 234 -6.44 4.00 -19.75
C LYS A 234 -6.57 3.60 -18.28
N GLN A 235 -7.34 4.39 -17.54
CA GLN A 235 -7.68 4.11 -16.15
C GLN A 235 -8.88 3.16 -16.04
N GLN A 236 -8.76 2.14 -15.20
CA GLN A 236 -9.84 1.22 -14.84
C GLN A 236 -9.93 1.09 -13.31
N THR A 237 -11.15 0.97 -12.78
CA THR A 237 -11.35 0.55 -11.39
C THR A 237 -11.39 -0.98 -11.35
N ILE A 238 -10.37 -1.59 -10.76
CA ILE A 238 -10.25 -3.05 -10.68
C ILE A 238 -11.09 -3.61 -9.55
N LEU A 239 -10.98 -3.01 -8.35
CA LEU A 239 -11.85 -3.31 -7.22
C LEU A 239 -12.52 -2.03 -6.73
N SER A 240 -13.77 -2.16 -6.31
CA SER A 240 -14.54 -1.10 -5.65
C SER A 240 -15.12 -1.58 -4.32
N PHE A 241 -15.59 -0.64 -3.50
CA PHE A 241 -16.13 -0.93 -2.17
C PHE A 241 -15.11 -1.48 -1.18
N LEU A 242 -13.83 -1.15 -1.36
CA LEU A 242 -12.78 -1.41 -0.39
C LEU A 242 -12.93 -0.48 0.85
N LYS A 243 -12.19 -0.81 1.91
CA LYS A 243 -12.12 -0.03 3.15
C LYS A 243 -10.67 0.11 3.60
N ALA A 244 -10.13 1.32 3.43
CA ALA A 244 -8.73 1.66 3.72
C ALA A 244 -7.73 0.62 3.17
N PRO A 245 -7.74 0.33 1.85
CA PRO A 245 -6.70 -0.49 1.23
C PRO A 245 -5.36 0.25 1.31
N GLN A 246 -4.31 -0.45 1.72
CA GLN A 246 -3.00 0.13 1.98
C GLN A 246 -2.04 -0.21 0.84
N SER A 247 -1.45 -1.41 0.82
CA SER A 247 -0.54 -1.81 -0.25
C SER A 247 -1.09 -2.89 -1.17
N ILE A 248 -0.53 -2.96 -2.39
CA ILE A 248 -0.68 -4.08 -3.32
C ILE A 248 0.71 -4.58 -3.76
N ILE A 249 0.86 -5.90 -3.90
CA ILE A 249 2.06 -6.54 -4.45
C ILE A 249 1.68 -7.62 -5.46
N ARG A 250 2.51 -7.80 -6.49
CA ARG A 250 2.39 -8.90 -7.45
C ARG A 250 2.98 -10.18 -6.87
N THR A 251 2.37 -11.33 -7.15
CA THR A 251 2.90 -12.65 -6.83
C THR A 251 3.67 -13.24 -8.02
N ASP A 252 4.50 -14.25 -7.75
CA ASP A 252 5.22 -14.98 -8.82
C ASP A 252 4.26 -15.72 -9.78
N LYS A 253 3.04 -16.00 -9.34
CA LYS A 253 1.98 -16.64 -10.13
C LYS A 253 1.21 -15.65 -11.02
N GLY A 254 1.52 -14.36 -10.94
CA GLY A 254 0.83 -13.30 -11.69
C GLY A 254 -0.52 -12.86 -11.08
N SER A 255 -0.87 -13.37 -9.89
CA SER A 255 -1.93 -12.81 -9.04
C SER A 255 -1.40 -11.61 -8.25
N TYR A 256 -2.27 -10.94 -7.48
CA TYR A 256 -1.91 -9.81 -6.63
C TYR A 256 -2.41 -10.02 -5.21
N LEU A 257 -1.63 -9.60 -4.23
CA LEU A 257 -2.09 -9.49 -2.84
C LEU A 257 -2.35 -8.03 -2.51
N LEU A 258 -3.52 -7.74 -1.96
CA LEU A 258 -3.95 -6.41 -1.53
C LEU A 258 -4.23 -6.40 -0.03
N ALA A 259 -3.55 -5.54 0.71
CA ALA A 259 -3.81 -5.31 2.12
C ALA A 259 -5.04 -4.41 2.29
N GLU A 260 -6.08 -4.92 2.93
CA GLU A 260 -7.27 -4.15 3.26
C GLU A 260 -7.37 -3.94 4.78
N GLY A 261 -6.62 -2.95 5.27
CA GLY A 261 -6.48 -2.69 6.70
C GLY A 261 -7.81 -2.36 7.38
N GLY A 262 -8.71 -1.67 6.69
CA GLY A 262 -10.03 -1.32 7.24
C GLY A 262 -10.97 -2.52 7.46
N ARG A 263 -10.65 -3.69 6.91
CA ARG A 263 -11.35 -4.97 7.14
C ARG A 263 -10.45 -6.08 7.68
N ASN A 264 -9.26 -5.73 8.15
CA ASN A 264 -8.31 -6.64 8.81
C ASN A 264 -8.01 -7.92 8.01
N ARG A 265 -7.75 -7.77 6.70
CA ARG A 265 -7.55 -8.92 5.81
C ARG A 265 -6.61 -8.59 4.65
N VAL A 266 -6.15 -9.64 3.99
CA VAL A 266 -5.44 -9.57 2.71
C VAL A 266 -6.28 -10.30 1.66
N LEU A 267 -6.51 -9.64 0.53
CA LEU A 267 -7.20 -10.20 -0.62
C LEU A 267 -6.17 -10.74 -1.61
N GLU A 268 -6.49 -11.82 -2.29
CA GLU A 268 -5.81 -12.21 -3.53
C GLU A 268 -6.70 -11.87 -4.71
N LEU A 269 -6.15 -11.19 -5.70
CA LEU A 269 -6.81 -10.83 -6.95
C LEU A 269 -6.20 -11.65 -8.07
N THR A 270 -7.06 -12.24 -8.89
CA THR A 270 -6.67 -13.03 -10.04
C THR A 270 -7.29 -12.44 -11.30
N PRO A 271 -6.51 -12.13 -12.34
CA PRO A 271 -7.07 -11.85 -13.65
C PRO A 271 -7.77 -13.13 -14.14
N ALA A 272 -8.95 -13.00 -14.74
CA ALA A 272 -9.62 -14.13 -15.36
C ALA A 272 -8.70 -14.74 -16.43
N SER A 273 -8.57 -16.07 -16.44
CA SER A 273 -7.83 -16.77 -17.48
C SER A 273 -8.48 -16.52 -18.85
N ILE A 274 -7.67 -16.38 -19.89
CA ILE A 274 -8.15 -16.21 -21.28
C ILE A 274 -9.00 -17.42 -21.73
N ASP A 275 -8.85 -18.59 -21.10
CA ASP A 275 -9.62 -19.81 -21.40
C ASP A 275 -11.13 -19.71 -21.08
N SER A 276 -11.55 -18.78 -20.22
CA SER A 276 -12.97 -18.58 -19.89
C SER A 276 -13.75 -17.76 -20.91
N LEU A 277 -13.08 -17.22 -21.95
CA LEU A 277 -13.73 -16.40 -23.01
C LEU A 277 -13.97 -17.17 -24.32
N HIS A 278 -13.53 -18.43 -24.41
CA HIS A 278 -13.76 -19.30 -25.58
C HIS A 278 -14.68 -20.49 -25.32
N GLY A 279 -15.26 -20.61 -24.12
CA GLY A 279 -16.16 -21.70 -23.74
C GLY A 279 -17.64 -21.39 -23.93
N GLU A 280 -18.05 -20.80 -25.05
CA GLU A 280 -19.47 -20.73 -25.45
C GLU A 280 -19.59 -20.36 -26.94
N ALA A 281 -19.13 -21.28 -27.80
CA ALA A 281 -19.47 -21.29 -29.21
C ALA A 281 -19.42 -22.74 -29.71
N ASP A 282 -20.46 -23.51 -29.39
CA ASP A 282 -20.90 -24.69 -30.15
C ASP A 282 -22.45 -24.73 -30.15
#